data_AF-A0A820C8Q4-F1
#
_entry.id   AF-A0A820C8Q4-F1
#
_cell.length_a   1.000
_cell.length_b   1.000
_cell.length_c   1.000
_cell.angle_alpha   90.00
_cell.angle_beta   90.00
_cell.angle_gamma   90.00
#
_symmetry.space_group_name_H-M   'P 1'
#
loop_
_entity.id
_entity.type
_entity.pdbx_description
1 polymer ?
#
loop_
_entity_poly.entity_id
_entity_poly.type
_entity_poly.pdbx_seq_one_letter_code
_entity_poly.pdbx_strand_id
1 'polypeptide(L)'
;MADVTWDEIRSLRADFLNLQLTETANKLSERNCVELIGLLVKEGLLNVIYTTDGKDIITEQRLIREILDEIYANGGRINIVDLAQHLKIDLTYIESKVGDVCKEDPTLQFTLGQFISAEYTNRLVEEINDMLVERGLISFSELIRQFDLPTEYL
;
A
#
# COMPACT_ATOMS: atom_id res chain seq x y z
N MET A 1 35.85 -11.56 6.02
CA MET A 1 35.21 -12.82 5.61
C MET A 1 33.72 -12.62 5.25
N ALA A 2 33.31 -11.47 4.70
CA ALA A 2 31.91 -11.19 4.34
C ALA A 2 31.71 -10.98 2.81
N ASP A 3 32.78 -10.72 2.06
CA ASP A 3 32.71 -10.51 0.61
C ASP A 3 32.62 -11.83 -0.18
N VAL A 4 33.25 -12.90 0.32
CA VAL A 4 33.26 -14.23 -0.32
C VAL A 4 31.85 -14.82 -0.42
N THR A 5 30.97 -14.54 0.55
CA THR A 5 29.59 -15.04 0.56
C THR A 5 28.68 -14.30 -0.43
N TRP A 6 28.87 -13.00 -0.68
CA TRP A 6 27.99 -12.24 -1.57
C TRP A 6 28.32 -12.45 -3.05
N ASP A 7 29.59 -12.67 -3.37
CA ASP A 7 29.99 -13.00 -4.74
C ASP A 7 29.60 -14.42 -5.13
N GLU A 8 29.69 -15.38 -4.20
CA GLU A 8 29.16 -16.73 -4.40
C GLU A 8 27.63 -16.74 -4.59
N ILE A 9 26.88 -15.99 -3.77
CA ILE A 9 25.42 -15.84 -3.93
C ILE A 9 25.09 -15.22 -5.30
N ARG A 10 25.87 -14.22 -5.76
CA ARG A 10 25.67 -13.62 -7.09
C ARG A 10 25.94 -14.60 -8.21
N SER A 11 27.01 -15.41 -8.11
CA SER A 11 27.32 -16.46 -9.09
C SER A 11 26.20 -17.50 -9.14
N LEU A 12 25.77 -18.00 -7.98
CA LEU A 12 24.68 -18.97 -7.88
C LEU A 12 23.37 -18.43 -8.46
N ARG A 13 23.05 -17.15 -8.23
CA ARG A 13 21.88 -16.50 -8.80
C ARG A 13 21.97 -16.41 -10.33
N ALA A 14 23.14 -16.11 -10.87
CA ALA A 14 23.38 -16.03 -12.30
C ALA A 14 23.25 -17.42 -12.97
N ASP A 15 23.86 -18.44 -12.38
CA ASP A 15 23.77 -19.82 -12.85
C ASP A 15 22.33 -20.34 -12.81
N PHE A 16 21.61 -20.05 -11.72
CA PHE A 16 20.19 -20.36 -11.58
C PHE A 16 19.34 -19.69 -12.66
N LEU A 17 19.57 -18.40 -12.94
CA LEU A 17 18.86 -17.66 -13.98
C LEU A 17 19.12 -18.26 -15.37
N ASN A 18 20.37 -18.62 -15.67
CA ASN A 18 20.74 -19.27 -16.93
C ASN A 18 20.05 -20.63 -17.11
N LEU A 19 19.94 -21.43 -16.04
CA LEU A 19 19.21 -22.69 -16.06
C LEU A 19 17.70 -22.49 -16.32
N GLN A 20 17.08 -21.47 -15.72
CA GLN A 20 15.66 -21.13 -15.95
C GLN A 20 15.38 -20.71 -17.40
N LEU A 21 16.37 -20.12 -18.08
CA LEU A 21 16.24 -19.65 -19.47
C LEU A 21 16.45 -20.76 -20.51
N THR A 22 17.30 -21.74 -20.20
CA THR A 22 17.79 -22.72 -21.19
C THR A 22 16.95 -23.99 -21.23
N GLU A 23 16.51 -24.53 -20.08
CA GLU A 23 15.81 -25.81 -20.02
C GLU A 23 14.37 -25.67 -19.52
N THR A 24 13.40 -26.13 -20.30
CA THR A 24 11.98 -26.13 -19.91
C THR A 24 11.67 -27.07 -18.74
N ALA A 25 12.47 -28.13 -18.55
CA ALA A 25 12.30 -29.10 -17.46
C ALA A 25 12.67 -28.53 -16.08
N ASN A 26 13.57 -27.54 -16.04
CA ASN A 26 14.05 -26.88 -14.83
C ASN A 26 13.35 -25.53 -14.58
N LYS A 27 12.36 -25.17 -15.40
CA LYS A 27 11.55 -23.98 -15.17
C LYS A 27 10.76 -24.12 -13.89
N LEU A 28 10.83 -23.09 -13.05
CA LEU A 28 9.97 -22.94 -11.89
C LEU A 28 8.51 -22.86 -12.37
N SER A 29 7.79 -23.96 -12.18
CA SER A 29 6.34 -23.93 -12.30
C SER A 29 5.77 -23.09 -11.16
N GLU A 30 4.61 -22.47 -11.39
CA GLU A 30 3.90 -21.70 -10.36
C GLU A 30 3.70 -22.50 -9.07
N ARG A 31 3.44 -23.82 -9.20
CA ARG A 31 3.32 -24.75 -8.08
C ARG A 31 4.60 -24.87 -7.26
N ASN A 32 5.75 -24.96 -7.92
CA ASN A 32 7.05 -25.04 -7.25
C ASN A 32 7.37 -23.71 -6.54
N CYS A 33 7.00 -22.56 -7.12
CA CYS A 33 7.15 -21.26 -6.45
C CYS A 33 6.32 -21.18 -5.17
N VAL A 34 5.06 -21.64 -5.21
CA VAL A 34 4.18 -21.64 -4.04
C VAL A 34 4.73 -22.56 -2.94
N GLU A 35 5.25 -23.74 -3.29
CA GLU A 35 5.88 -24.66 -2.32
C GLU A 35 7.14 -24.05 -1.69
N LEU A 36 7.99 -23.39 -2.48
CA LEU A 36 9.19 -22.70 -1.97
C LEU A 36 8.82 -21.54 -1.03
N ILE A 37 7.82 -20.74 -1.39
CA ILE A 37 7.33 -19.67 -0.51
C ILE A 37 6.76 -20.28 0.78
N GLY A 38 5.96 -21.35 0.68
CA GLY A 38 5.42 -22.05 1.84
C GLY A 38 6.50 -22.61 2.76
N LEU A 39 7.60 -23.14 2.20
CA LEU A 39 8.77 -23.58 2.97
C LEU A 39 9.45 -22.40 3.68
N LEU A 40 9.64 -21.27 3.00
CA LEU A 40 10.24 -20.07 3.59
C LEU A 40 9.39 -19.47 4.72
N VAL A 41 8.07 -19.51 4.59
CA VAL A 41 7.13 -19.11 5.64
C VAL A 41 7.19 -20.06 6.82
N LYS A 42 7.23 -21.38 6.57
CA LYS A 42 7.31 -22.41 7.62
C LYS A 42 8.60 -22.29 8.45
N GLU A 43 9.71 -21.95 7.81
CA GLU A 43 10.99 -21.69 8.48
C GLU A 43 11.05 -20.31 9.17
N GLY A 44 9.99 -19.49 9.06
CA GLY A 44 9.90 -18.17 9.68
C GLY A 44 10.79 -17.10 9.05
N LEU A 45 11.33 -17.37 7.84
CA LEU A 45 12.23 -16.48 7.12
C LEU A 45 11.47 -15.42 6.30
N LEU A 46 10.17 -15.63 6.06
CA LEU A 46 9.34 -14.76 5.25
C LEU A 46 7.99 -14.53 5.91
N ASN A 47 7.61 -13.27 6.12
CA ASN A 47 6.25 -12.89 6.51
C ASN A 47 5.48 -12.42 5.28
N VAL A 48 4.40 -13.12 4.93
CA VAL A 48 3.59 -12.82 3.75
C VAL A 48 2.12 -12.80 4.09
N ILE A 49 1.43 -11.89 3.45
CA ILE A 49 -0.01 -11.66 3.56
C ILE A 49 -0.64 -12.26 2.31
N TYR A 50 -1.70 -13.05 2.51
CA TYR A 50 -2.49 -13.58 1.41
C TYR A 50 -3.62 -12.61 1.08
N THR A 51 -3.90 -12.41 -0.20
CA THR A 51 -5.11 -11.69 -0.62
C THR A 51 -6.37 -12.48 -0.24
N THR A 52 -7.52 -11.82 -0.19
CA THR A 52 -8.82 -12.47 0.11
C THR A 52 -9.17 -13.57 -0.89
N ASP A 53 -8.63 -13.48 -2.12
CA ASP A 53 -8.77 -14.47 -3.18
C ASP A 53 -7.83 -15.69 -2.98
N GLY A 54 -6.89 -15.61 -2.02
CA GLY A 54 -5.91 -16.67 -1.69
C GLY A 54 -4.89 -16.97 -2.77
N LYS A 55 -4.89 -16.20 -3.87
CA LYS A 55 -4.05 -16.41 -5.05
C LYS A 55 -2.76 -15.61 -5.02
N ASP A 56 -2.82 -14.40 -4.47
CA ASP A 56 -1.68 -13.50 -4.47
C ASP A 56 -1.03 -13.46 -3.09
N ILE A 57 0.30 -13.51 -3.11
CA ILE A 57 1.14 -13.46 -1.93
C ILE A 57 1.82 -12.09 -1.94
N ILE A 58 1.50 -11.26 -0.96
CA ILE A 58 1.98 -9.88 -0.86
C ILE A 58 2.89 -9.76 0.35
N THR A 59 4.04 -9.12 0.17
CA THR A 59 4.94 -8.76 1.28
C THR A 59 4.49 -7.47 1.94
N GLU A 60 4.78 -7.32 3.23
CA GLU A 60 4.37 -6.12 3.98
C GLU A 60 4.86 -4.81 3.36
N GLN A 61 6.10 -4.78 2.87
CA GLN A 61 6.67 -3.62 2.19
C GLN A 61 5.96 -3.29 0.88
N ARG A 62 5.49 -4.31 0.16
CA ARG A 62 4.73 -4.12 -1.07
C ARG A 62 3.34 -3.57 -0.76
N LEU A 63 2.70 -4.08 0.29
CA LEU A 63 1.41 -3.58 0.75
C LEU A 63 1.47 -2.09 1.08
N ILE A 64 2.48 -1.64 1.82
CA ILE A 64 2.61 -0.21 2.16
C ILE A 64 2.71 0.65 0.90
N ARG A 65 3.52 0.23 -0.08
CA ARG A 65 3.63 0.96 -1.36
C ARG A 65 2.32 0.98 -2.14
N GLU A 66 1.64 -0.15 -2.25
CA GLU A 66 0.35 -0.22 -2.93
C GLU A 66 -0.72 0.65 -2.24
N ILE A 67 -0.72 0.72 -0.91
CA ILE A 67 -1.57 1.64 -0.13
C ILE A 67 -1.27 3.09 -0.52
N LEU A 68 0.01 3.48 -0.54
CA LEU A 68 0.41 4.85 -0.92
C LEU A 68 -0.02 5.18 -2.34
N ASP A 69 0.27 4.29 -3.29
CA ASP A 69 -0.08 4.47 -4.70
C ASP A 69 -1.60 4.64 -4.90
N GLU A 70 -2.43 3.86 -4.19
CA GLU A 70 -3.89 4.01 -4.22
C GLU A 70 -4.36 5.35 -3.61
N ILE A 71 -3.73 5.82 -2.53
CA ILE A 71 -4.07 7.13 -1.94
C ILE A 71 -3.77 8.25 -2.95
N TYR A 72 -2.61 8.20 -3.62
CA TYR A 72 -2.24 9.18 -4.64
C TYR A 72 -3.14 9.09 -5.87
N ALA A 73 -3.51 7.88 -6.31
CA ALA A 73 -4.43 7.66 -7.44
C ALA A 73 -5.83 8.21 -7.17
N ASN A 74 -6.33 8.11 -5.92
CA ASN A 74 -7.62 8.67 -5.51
C ASN A 74 -7.57 10.16 -5.13
N GLY A 75 -6.51 10.88 -5.50
CA GLY A 75 -6.43 12.33 -5.31
C GLY A 75 -6.21 12.74 -3.85
N GLY A 76 -5.65 11.85 -3.03
CA GLY A 76 -5.22 12.15 -1.66
C GLY A 76 -6.24 11.86 -0.56
N ARG A 77 -7.44 11.35 -0.88
CA ARG A 77 -8.42 10.90 0.13
C ARG A 77 -9.00 9.53 -0.22
N ILE A 78 -8.91 8.56 0.68
CA ILE A 78 -9.50 7.22 0.49
C ILE A 78 -9.91 6.59 1.83
N ASN A 79 -11.03 5.87 1.84
CA ASN A 79 -11.48 5.08 2.99
C ASN A 79 -10.75 3.72 3.00
N ILE A 80 -10.40 3.19 4.18
CA ILE A 80 -9.79 1.85 4.29
C ILE A 80 -10.74 0.79 3.69
N VAL A 81 -12.06 0.92 3.81
CA VAL A 81 -12.99 -0.05 3.23
C VAL A 81 -12.89 -0.09 1.71
N ASP A 82 -12.80 1.07 1.06
CA ASP A 82 -12.65 1.16 -0.39
C ASP A 82 -11.26 0.67 -0.82
N LEU A 83 -10.24 1.04 -0.05
CA LEU A 83 -8.87 0.60 -0.26
C LEU A 83 -8.74 -0.93 -0.14
N ALA A 84 -9.42 -1.55 0.83
CA ALA A 84 -9.49 -3.00 1.00
C ALA A 84 -10.16 -3.69 -0.19
N GLN A 85 -11.18 -3.08 -0.79
CA GLN A 85 -11.83 -3.58 -1.99
C GLN A 85 -10.93 -3.46 -3.23
N HIS A 86 -10.22 -2.34 -3.38
CA HIS A 86 -9.30 -2.11 -4.49
C HIS A 86 -8.11 -3.08 -4.46
N LEU A 87 -7.48 -3.22 -3.28
CA LEU A 87 -6.34 -4.12 -3.10
C LEU A 87 -6.74 -5.59 -2.94
N LYS A 88 -8.03 -5.87 -2.68
CA LYS A 88 -8.55 -7.22 -2.36
C LYS A 88 -7.81 -7.88 -1.19
N ILE A 89 -7.64 -7.10 -0.13
CA ILE A 89 -6.96 -7.52 1.08
C ILE A 89 -7.93 -7.33 2.25
N ASP A 90 -7.86 -8.23 3.23
CA ASP A 90 -8.71 -8.10 4.42
C ASP A 90 -8.41 -6.80 5.17
N LEU A 91 -9.48 -6.12 5.56
CA LEU A 91 -9.46 -4.85 6.28
C LEU A 91 -8.54 -4.89 7.50
N THR A 92 -8.57 -5.99 8.25
CA THR A 92 -7.79 -6.19 9.48
C THR A 92 -6.28 -6.07 9.25
N TYR A 93 -5.77 -6.55 8.11
CA TYR A 93 -4.34 -6.42 7.78
C TYR A 93 -3.99 -4.97 7.44
N ILE A 94 -4.85 -4.31 6.66
CA ILE A 94 -4.64 -2.90 6.30
C ILE A 94 -4.64 -2.04 7.57
N GLU A 95 -5.62 -2.22 8.47
CA GLU A 95 -5.71 -1.52 9.75
C GLU A 95 -4.44 -1.69 10.59
N SER A 96 -3.88 -2.91 10.64
CA SER A 96 -2.62 -3.17 11.37
C SER A 96 -1.42 -2.43 10.76
N LYS A 97 -1.47 -2.13 9.46
CA LYS A 97 -0.38 -1.49 8.70
C LYS A 97 -0.55 0.02 8.52
N VAL A 98 -1.71 0.59 8.83
CA VAL A 98 -1.94 2.05 8.85
C VAL A 98 -0.81 2.78 9.58
N GLY A 99 -0.43 2.27 10.76
CA GLY A 99 0.63 2.88 11.56
C GLY A 99 2.02 2.84 10.92
N ASP A 100 2.30 1.87 10.05
CA ASP A 100 3.57 1.81 9.31
C ASP A 100 3.54 2.70 8.07
N VAL A 101 2.39 2.79 7.39
CA VAL A 101 2.16 3.72 6.28
C VAL A 101 2.38 5.17 6.72
N CYS A 102 1.81 5.57 7.87
CA CYS A 102 1.99 6.91 8.42
C CYS A 102 3.43 7.21 8.88
N LYS A 103 4.26 6.18 9.14
CA LYS A 103 5.69 6.38 9.41
C LYS A 103 6.49 6.59 8.13
N GLU A 104 6.12 5.88 7.06
CA GLU A 104 6.78 5.99 5.76
C GLU A 104 6.48 7.34 5.09
N ASP A 105 5.24 7.81 5.20
CA ASP A 105 4.84 9.13 4.73
C ASP A 105 4.16 9.96 5.84
N PRO A 106 4.90 10.90 6.48
CA PRO A 106 4.37 11.73 7.55
C PRO A 106 3.39 12.80 7.06
N THR A 107 3.22 12.97 5.75
CA THR A 107 2.24 13.90 5.18
C THR A 107 0.83 13.32 5.15
N LEU A 108 0.69 12.01 5.38
CA LEU A 108 -0.58 11.32 5.47
C LEU A 108 -1.11 11.35 6.89
N GLN A 109 -2.35 11.80 7.01
CA GLN A 109 -3.12 11.71 8.24
C GLN A 109 -4.16 10.60 8.12
N PHE A 110 -4.33 9.85 9.20
CA PHE A 110 -5.35 8.82 9.30
C PHE A 110 -6.43 9.25 10.29
N THR A 111 -7.65 9.47 9.79
CA THR A 111 -8.79 9.96 10.60
C THR A 111 -10.04 9.16 10.27
N LEU A 112 -10.73 8.64 11.31
CA LEU A 112 -12.04 7.94 11.19
C LEU A 112 -12.12 6.86 10.08
N GLY A 113 -11.05 6.09 9.87
CA GLY A 113 -11.05 5.07 8.82
C GLY A 113 -10.71 5.60 7.43
N GLN A 114 -10.18 6.82 7.32
CA GLN A 114 -9.80 7.44 6.06
C GLN A 114 -8.35 7.90 6.10
N PHE A 115 -7.64 7.70 5.00
CA PHE A 115 -6.36 8.34 4.73
C PHE A 115 -6.61 9.66 4.02
N ILE A 116 -5.96 10.72 4.51
CA ILE A 116 -6.04 12.06 3.96
C ILE A 116 -4.62 12.63 3.86
N SER A 117 -4.22 12.98 2.64
CA SER A 117 -2.92 13.61 2.40
C SER A 117 -2.97 15.10 2.70
N ALA A 118 -1.85 15.66 3.15
CA ALA A 118 -1.70 17.09 3.33
C ALA A 118 -1.96 17.87 2.02
N GLU A 119 -1.66 17.27 0.87
CA GLU A 119 -1.94 17.87 -0.43
C GLU A 119 -3.45 18.02 -0.68
N TYR A 120 -4.25 17.02 -0.32
CA TYR A 120 -5.71 17.10 -0.38
C TYR A 120 -6.23 18.23 0.53
N THR A 121 -5.73 18.31 1.77
CA THR A 121 -6.12 19.38 2.71
C THR A 121 -5.75 20.76 2.18
N ASN A 122 -4.57 20.93 1.59
CA ASN A 122 -4.15 22.21 1.04
C ASN A 122 -5.04 22.67 -0.12
N ARG A 123 -5.33 21.77 -1.08
CA ARG A 123 -6.26 22.07 -2.18
C ARG A 123 -7.64 22.43 -1.67
N LEU A 124 -8.12 21.71 -0.66
CA LEU A 124 -9.40 21.98 -0.03
C LEU A 124 -9.42 23.37 0.64
N VAL A 125 -8.36 23.74 1.35
CA VAL A 125 -8.24 25.08 1.95
C VAL A 125 -8.19 26.18 0.90
N GLU A 126 -7.48 25.98 -0.21
CA GLU A 126 -7.45 26.92 -1.34
C GLU A 126 -8.84 27.10 -1.95
N GLU A 127 -9.57 26.01 -2.23
CA GLU A 127 -10.93 26.06 -2.76
C GLU A 127 -11.90 26.76 -1.81
N ILE A 128 -11.82 26.47 -0.50
CA ILE A 128 -12.65 27.14 0.51
C ILE A 128 -12.32 28.63 0.55
N ASN A 129 -11.05 28.99 0.50
CA ASN A 129 -10.62 30.38 0.51
C ASN A 129 -11.12 31.14 -0.72
N ASP A 130 -11.03 30.55 -1.91
CA ASP A 130 -11.54 31.14 -3.15
C ASP A 130 -13.06 31.34 -3.10
N MET A 131 -13.80 30.33 -2.62
CA MET A 131 -15.23 30.46 -2.39
C MET A 131 -15.56 31.59 -1.38
N LEU A 132 -14.73 31.75 -0.34
CA LEU A 132 -14.94 32.76 0.70
C LEU A 132 -14.71 34.16 0.13
N VAL A 133 -13.69 34.31 -0.72
CA VAL A 133 -13.40 35.55 -1.45
C VAL A 133 -14.55 35.92 -2.39
N GLU A 134 -15.13 34.95 -3.10
CA GLU A 134 -16.25 35.19 -4.02
C GLU A 134 -17.57 35.51 -3.30
N ARG A 135 -17.92 34.75 -2.26
CA ARG A 135 -19.24 34.85 -1.61
C ARG A 135 -19.26 35.78 -0.39
N GLY A 136 -18.10 36.12 0.18
CA GLY A 136 -17.95 36.95 1.38
C GLY A 136 -18.36 36.28 2.70
N LEU A 137 -19.18 35.23 2.65
CA LEU A 137 -19.63 34.42 3.78
C LEU A 137 -19.93 33.00 3.28
N ILE A 138 -19.46 32.00 4.03
CA ILE A 138 -19.82 30.60 3.83
C ILE A 138 -20.27 30.02 5.15
N SER A 139 -21.39 29.28 5.14
CA SER A 139 -21.85 28.57 6.32
C SER A 139 -21.14 27.22 6.46
N PHE A 140 -20.75 26.87 7.68
CA PHE A 140 -20.06 25.61 7.98
C PHE A 140 -20.86 24.37 7.52
N SER A 141 -22.18 24.44 7.64
CA SER A 141 -23.12 23.40 7.18
C SER A 141 -23.05 23.15 5.68
N GLU A 142 -22.71 24.18 4.88
CA GLU A 142 -22.62 24.09 3.43
C GLU A 142 -21.30 23.46 3.01
N LEU A 143 -20.20 23.78 3.71
CA LEU A 143 -18.88 23.15 3.52
C LEU A 143 -18.91 21.64 3.77
N ILE A 144 -19.48 21.23 4.90
CA ILE A 144 -19.59 19.80 5.24
C ILE A 144 -20.39 19.04 4.18
N ARG A 145 -21.49 19.64 3.69
CA ARG A 145 -22.33 19.02 2.65
C ARG A 145 -21.64 18.95 1.29
N GLN A 146 -20.82 19.94 0.96
CA GLN A 146 -20.20 20.04 -0.35
C GLN A 146 -18.95 19.18 -0.47
N PHE A 147 -18.15 19.07 0.61
CA PHE A 147 -16.90 18.33 0.62
C PHE A 147 -17.01 16.93 1.26
N ASP A 148 -18.19 16.57 1.76
CA ASP A 148 -18.47 15.29 2.44
C ASP A 148 -17.40 14.98 3.51
N LEU A 149 -17.02 16.01 4.27
CA LEU A 149 -16.00 15.91 5.31
C LEU A 149 -16.67 15.44 6.61
N PRO A 150 -16.05 14.52 7.36
CA PRO A 150 -16.49 14.21 8.71
C PRO A 150 -16.50 15.50 9.55
N THR A 151 -17.54 15.70 10.35
CA THR A 151 -17.65 16.87 11.24
C THR A 151 -16.49 17.01 12.24
N GLU A 152 -15.73 15.94 12.47
CA GLU A 152 -14.54 15.91 13.34
C GLU A 152 -13.23 16.27 12.63
N TYR A 153 -13.22 16.46 11.30
CA TYR A 153 -12.00 16.69 10.53
C TYR A 153 -11.55 18.18 10.47
N LEU A 154 -12.43 19.11 10.81
CA LEU A 154 -12.24 20.57 10.67
C LEU A 154 -12.15 21.29 12.03
#